data_AF-A0A2I0I7P8-F1
#
_entry.id   AF-A0A2I0I7P8-F1
#
_cell.length_a   1.000
_cell.length_b   1.000
_cell.length_c   1.000
_cell.angle_alpha   90.00
_cell.angle_beta   90.00
_cell.angle_gamma   90.00
#
_symmetry.space_group_name_H-M   'P 1'
#
loop_
_entity.id
_entity.type
_entity.pdbx_description
1 polymer ?
#
loop_
_entity_poly.entity_id
_entity_poly.type
_entity_poly.pdbx_seq_one_letter_code
_entity_poly.pdbx_strand_id
1 'polypeptide(L)'
;MEGKDEDVRVGANRFTERQPIGTSAQTDDAIKDYKEAPPAPIFEALELRLWSFWRAGIAEFMASFLFLYVTMMTVMGVSQSRNKCSTVGTQGIAWAFGGMIFALVYCTAGISGGHINPAVSFAMFLARKLSLIRALYYILMQCLGAICGAAMVKCFQKSQYEMLGGGANVVANGYTRVDSLGAEILGTFILVYTVFSATDAKRHARDSHVPWIFCVGPLVGAALAALYHQIVLRAIPFKSRI
;
A
#
# COMPACT_ATOMS: atom_id res chain seq x y z
N MET A 1 -23.64 32.90 -10.59
CA MET A 1 -22.97 31.60 -10.43
C MET A 1 -22.01 31.68 -9.24
N GLU A 2 -22.54 32.07 -8.08
CA GLU A 2 -21.72 32.58 -6.95
C GLU A 2 -22.06 31.90 -5.62
N GLY A 3 -23.06 31.00 -5.61
CA GLY A 3 -23.53 30.32 -4.39
C GLY A 3 -22.97 28.92 -4.14
N LYS A 4 -22.17 28.34 -5.06
CA LYS A 4 -21.59 26.99 -4.87
C LYS A 4 -20.19 27.02 -4.24
N ASP A 5 -19.46 28.11 -4.41
CA ASP A 5 -18.11 28.25 -3.85
C ASP A 5 -18.14 28.71 -2.38
N GLU A 6 -19.21 29.39 -1.95
CA GLU A 6 -19.42 29.69 -0.53
C GLU A 6 -19.76 28.43 0.28
N ASP A 7 -20.53 27.48 -0.25
CA ASP A 7 -20.81 26.22 0.47
C ASP A 7 -19.55 25.37 0.71
N VAL A 8 -18.54 25.47 -0.17
CA VAL A 8 -17.23 24.82 0.00
C VAL A 8 -16.42 25.50 1.13
N ARG A 9 -16.54 26.82 1.28
CA ARG A 9 -15.86 27.58 2.35
C ARG A 9 -16.58 27.53 3.69
N VAL A 10 -17.91 27.50 3.70
CA VAL A 10 -18.73 27.47 4.93
C VAL A 10 -18.76 26.07 5.54
N GLY A 11 -18.58 25.02 4.72
CA GLY A 11 -18.37 23.64 5.19
C GLY A 11 -16.99 23.38 5.83
N ALA A 12 -15.96 24.13 5.43
CA ALA A 12 -14.59 24.00 5.94
C ALA A 12 -14.42 24.57 7.37
N ASN A 13 -15.23 25.56 7.75
CA ASN A 13 -15.09 26.25 9.04
C ASN A 13 -15.99 25.72 10.17
N ARG A 14 -16.90 24.76 9.89
CA ARG A 14 -17.90 24.30 10.89
C ARG A 14 -17.60 22.94 11.52
N PHE A 15 -16.62 22.23 10.99
CA PHE A 15 -16.08 21.02 11.59
C PHE A 15 -14.58 21.17 11.60
N THR A 16 -13.95 20.96 12.76
CA THR A 16 -12.48 20.84 12.83
C THR A 16 -12.08 19.79 11.82
N GLU A 17 -11.54 20.22 10.68
CA GLU A 17 -10.92 19.35 9.71
C GLU A 17 -9.81 18.64 10.47
N ARG A 18 -10.09 17.42 10.94
CA ARG A 18 -9.04 16.54 11.47
C ARG A 18 -8.11 16.38 10.30
N GLN A 19 -6.96 17.06 10.38
CA GLN A 19 -5.94 17.04 9.35
C GLN A 19 -5.81 15.60 8.81
N PRO A 20 -5.83 15.41 7.48
CA PRO A 20 -5.62 14.09 6.92
C PRO A 20 -4.33 13.54 7.53
N ILE A 21 -4.41 12.33 8.08
CA ILE A 21 -3.24 11.62 8.61
C ILE A 21 -2.42 11.22 7.39
N GLY A 22 -1.61 12.16 6.92
CA GLY A 22 -0.90 12.09 5.65
C GLY A 22 0.05 13.26 5.56
N THR A 23 1.33 12.96 5.41
CA THR A 23 2.46 13.88 5.31
C THR A 23 2.35 14.77 4.07
N SER A 24 1.61 15.87 4.16
CA SER A 24 1.71 16.96 3.19
C SER A 24 2.43 18.14 3.83
N ALA A 25 3.64 18.37 3.31
CA ALA A 25 4.48 19.55 3.45
C ALA A 25 3.74 20.82 3.92
N GLN A 26 3.88 21.15 5.21
CA GLN A 26 3.77 22.53 5.67
C GLN A 26 5.20 23.08 5.75
N THR A 27 5.68 23.61 4.63
CA THR A 27 6.74 24.62 4.64
C THR A 27 6.09 25.95 5.01
N ASP A 28 5.92 26.17 6.32
CA ASP A 28 5.78 27.51 6.87
C ASP A 28 6.63 27.57 8.15
N ASP A 29 7.67 28.38 8.06
CA ASP A 29 8.63 28.66 9.11
C ASP A 29 7.95 29.26 10.34
N ALA A 30 7.71 28.43 11.36
CA ALA A 30 7.74 28.80 12.77
C ALA A 30 7.69 27.52 13.59
N ILE A 31 8.55 27.42 14.61
CA ILE A 31 8.55 26.39 15.65
C ILE A 31 7.17 26.39 16.33
N LYS A 32 6.21 25.67 15.76
CA LYS A 32 4.96 25.29 16.43
C LYS A 32 5.16 23.86 16.86
N ASP A 33 5.29 23.64 18.16
CA ASP A 33 5.26 22.30 18.75
C ASP A 33 4.07 21.55 18.16
N TYR A 34 4.35 20.43 17.47
CA TYR A 34 3.31 19.61 16.88
C TYR A 34 2.36 19.17 17.99
N LYS A 35 1.13 19.68 17.95
CA LYS A 35 0.09 19.31 18.91
C LYS A 35 -0.68 18.13 18.34
N GLU A 36 -0.50 16.97 18.98
CA GLU A 36 -1.16 15.74 18.56
C GLU A 36 -2.68 15.92 18.55
N ALA A 37 -3.31 15.51 17.44
CA ALA A 37 -4.77 15.58 17.31
C ALA A 37 -5.45 14.75 18.40
N PRO A 38 -6.61 15.20 18.93
CA PRO A 38 -7.33 14.45 19.93
C PRO A 38 -7.73 13.07 19.40
N PRO A 39 -7.75 12.03 20.25
CA PRO A 39 -8.09 10.68 19.85
C PRO A 39 -9.44 10.64 19.14
N ALA A 40 -9.57 9.77 18.13
CA ALA A 40 -10.82 9.57 17.43
C ALA A 40 -11.91 9.10 18.39
N PRO A 41 -13.13 9.67 18.32
CA PRO A 41 -14.28 9.05 18.94
C PRO A 41 -14.45 7.65 18.34
N ILE A 42 -14.85 6.70 19.18
CA ILE A 42 -15.04 5.31 18.74
C ILE A 42 -16.16 5.27 17.69
N PHE A 43 -17.21 6.07 17.89
CA PHE A 43 -18.37 6.15 17.01
C PHE A 43 -18.64 7.60 16.62
N GLU A 44 -18.76 7.87 15.32
CA GLU A 44 -19.00 9.21 14.77
C GLU A 44 -19.87 9.14 13.50
N ALA A 45 -21.18 8.93 13.69
CA ALA A 45 -22.12 8.75 12.56
C ALA A 45 -22.21 9.97 11.63
N LEU A 46 -21.81 11.15 12.10
CA LEU A 46 -21.82 12.37 11.29
C LEU A 46 -20.85 12.30 10.10
N GLU A 47 -19.82 11.45 10.17
CA GLU A 47 -18.89 11.24 9.05
C GLU A 47 -19.59 10.75 7.78
N LEU A 48 -20.69 10.01 7.90
CA LEU A 48 -21.45 9.48 6.76
C LEU A 48 -22.06 10.59 5.88
N ARG A 49 -22.26 11.78 6.44
CA ARG A 49 -22.80 12.94 5.72
C ARG A 49 -21.71 13.69 4.95
N LEU A 50 -20.43 13.44 5.23
CA LEU A 50 -19.31 14.14 4.63
C LEU A 50 -18.96 13.54 3.26
N TRP A 51 -18.78 14.40 2.26
CA TRP A 51 -18.36 13.96 0.92
C TRP A 51 -16.93 13.39 0.92
N SER A 52 -16.06 13.89 1.80
CA SER A 52 -14.70 13.38 1.99
C SER A 52 -14.67 11.93 2.47
N PHE A 53 -15.66 11.48 3.25
CA PHE A 53 -15.78 10.10 3.69
C PHE A 53 -15.97 9.15 2.50
N TRP A 54 -16.93 9.44 1.62
CA TRP A 54 -17.20 8.63 0.43
C TRP A 54 -16.03 8.64 -0.56
N ARG A 55 -15.41 9.81 -0.77
CA ARG A 55 -14.20 9.93 -1.60
C ARG A 55 -13.05 9.06 -1.08
N ALA A 56 -12.85 9.03 0.23
CA ALA A 56 -11.81 8.21 0.85
C ALA A 56 -12.08 6.72 0.66
N GLY A 57 -13.34 6.26 0.79
CA GLY A 57 -13.70 4.87 0.51
C GLY A 57 -13.47 4.46 -0.95
N ILE A 58 -13.83 5.33 -1.90
CA ILE A 58 -13.56 5.10 -3.33
C ILE A 58 -12.05 5.02 -3.60
N ALA A 59 -11.25 5.86 -2.94
CA ALA A 59 -9.80 5.81 -3.06
C ALA A 59 -9.22 4.47 -2.55
N GLU A 60 -9.66 3.99 -1.38
CA GLU A 60 -9.27 2.69 -0.83
C GLU A 60 -9.70 1.52 -1.72
N PHE A 61 -10.89 1.58 -2.31
CA PHE A 61 -11.38 0.60 -3.29
C PHE A 61 -10.47 0.57 -4.53
N MET A 62 -10.24 1.73 -5.17
CA MET A 62 -9.44 1.83 -6.40
C MET A 62 -8.00 1.42 -6.16
N ALA A 63 -7.41 1.81 -5.03
CA ALA A 63 -6.06 1.42 -4.68
C ALA A 63 -5.94 -0.09 -4.47
N SER A 64 -6.87 -0.71 -3.73
CA SER A 64 -6.89 -2.16 -3.51
C SER A 64 -7.14 -2.94 -4.80
N PHE A 65 -7.99 -2.42 -5.69
CA PHE A 65 -8.21 -2.97 -7.03
C PHE A 65 -6.92 -2.98 -7.85
N LEU A 66 -6.24 -1.84 -7.96
CA LEU A 66 -4.98 -1.73 -8.72
C LEU A 66 -3.88 -2.57 -8.10
N PHE A 67 -3.81 -2.61 -6.76
CA PHE A 67 -2.85 -3.40 -6.00
C PHE A 67 -2.96 -4.89 -6.37
N LEU A 68 -4.15 -5.48 -6.23
CA LEU A 68 -4.37 -6.89 -6.55
C LEU A 68 -4.25 -7.16 -8.04
N TYR A 69 -4.76 -6.28 -8.91
CA TYR A 69 -4.64 -6.46 -10.36
C TYR A 69 -3.18 -6.59 -10.80
N VAL A 70 -2.31 -5.64 -10.42
CA VAL A 70 -0.90 -5.62 -10.85
C VAL A 70 -0.09 -6.75 -10.20
N THR A 71 -0.25 -6.96 -8.90
CA THR A 71 0.53 -7.98 -8.18
C THR A 71 0.14 -9.38 -8.60
N MET A 72 -1.15 -9.69 -8.71
CA MET A 72 -1.60 -11.01 -9.17
C MET A 72 -1.22 -11.25 -10.62
N MET A 73 -1.34 -10.26 -11.51
CA MET A 73 -0.89 -10.42 -12.90
C MET A 73 0.61 -10.72 -13.00
N THR A 74 1.43 -10.11 -12.12
CA THR A 74 2.86 -10.40 -12.02
C THR A 74 3.12 -11.82 -11.54
N VAL A 75 2.43 -12.26 -10.47
CA VAL A 75 2.51 -13.64 -9.96
C VAL A 75 2.10 -14.65 -11.04
N MET A 76 1.00 -14.39 -11.75
CA MET A 76 0.51 -15.24 -12.83
C MET A 76 1.51 -15.31 -13.98
N GLY A 77 2.09 -14.18 -14.38
CA GLY A 77 3.12 -14.09 -15.43
C GLY A 77 4.39 -14.89 -15.11
N VAL A 78 4.82 -14.89 -13.84
CA VAL A 78 5.94 -15.73 -13.38
C VAL A 78 5.53 -17.20 -13.31
N SER A 79 4.34 -17.49 -12.75
CA SER A 79 3.87 -18.85 -12.47
C SER A 79 3.59 -19.65 -13.74
N GLN A 80 3.11 -19.00 -14.81
CA GLN A 80 2.83 -19.66 -16.09
C GLN A 80 4.08 -20.05 -16.90
N SER A 81 5.21 -19.38 -16.68
CA SER A 81 6.43 -19.66 -17.44
C SER A 81 7.05 -21.00 -17.02
N ARG A 82 7.48 -21.79 -18.01
CA ARG A 82 8.26 -23.02 -17.78
C ARG A 82 9.65 -22.73 -17.22
N ASN A 83 10.28 -21.66 -17.68
CA ASN A 83 11.59 -21.22 -17.20
C ASN A 83 11.41 -19.95 -16.35
N LYS A 84 11.59 -20.06 -15.03
CA LYS A 84 11.46 -18.90 -14.13
C LYS A 84 12.56 -17.87 -14.36
N CYS A 85 13.73 -18.30 -14.83
CA CYS A 85 14.88 -17.43 -15.12
C CYS A 85 14.68 -16.52 -16.34
N SER A 86 13.64 -16.75 -17.14
CA SER A 86 13.22 -15.86 -18.23
C SER A 86 12.10 -14.90 -17.84
N THR A 87 11.71 -14.87 -16.56
CA THR A 87 10.68 -13.99 -16.02
C THR A 87 11.29 -12.98 -15.05
N VAL A 88 10.46 -12.11 -14.46
CA VAL A 88 10.87 -11.22 -13.38
C VAL A 88 11.25 -11.97 -12.09
N GLY A 89 10.95 -13.27 -12.00
CA GLY A 89 11.32 -14.12 -10.87
C GLY A 89 10.61 -13.76 -9.57
N THR A 90 10.97 -14.45 -8.49
CA THR A 90 10.44 -14.18 -7.14
C THR A 90 10.81 -12.79 -6.64
N GLN A 91 12.00 -12.29 -7.01
CA GLN A 91 12.43 -10.93 -6.71
C GLN A 91 11.51 -9.88 -7.37
N GLY A 92 11.11 -10.10 -8.62
CA GLY A 92 10.17 -9.22 -9.31
C GLY A 92 8.77 -9.21 -8.69
N ILE A 93 8.31 -10.37 -8.20
CA ILE A 93 7.06 -10.44 -7.42
C ILE A 93 7.18 -9.57 -6.16
N ALA A 94 8.26 -9.72 -5.38
CA ALA A 94 8.48 -8.92 -4.17
C ALA A 94 8.50 -7.40 -4.47
N TRP A 95 9.16 -7.00 -5.56
CA TRP A 95 9.15 -5.61 -6.04
C TRP A 95 7.77 -5.13 -6.46
N ALA A 96 6.95 -5.96 -7.11
CA ALA A 96 5.58 -5.59 -7.47
C ALA A 96 4.72 -5.32 -6.23
N PHE A 97 4.79 -6.17 -5.21
CA PHE A 97 4.06 -5.97 -3.95
C PHE A 97 4.52 -4.71 -3.22
N GLY A 98 5.82 -4.56 -2.96
CA GLY A 98 6.34 -3.40 -2.24
C GLY A 98 6.20 -2.09 -3.02
N GLY A 99 6.51 -2.12 -4.32
CA GLY A 99 6.44 -0.96 -5.20
C GLY A 99 5.02 -0.45 -5.42
N MET A 100 4.03 -1.35 -5.52
CA MET A 100 2.64 -0.93 -5.62
C MET A 100 2.12 -0.32 -4.32
N ILE A 101 2.48 -0.85 -3.15
CA ILE A 101 2.14 -0.20 -1.87
C ILE A 101 2.77 1.19 -1.80
N PHE A 102 4.07 1.32 -2.12
CA PHE A 102 4.75 2.61 -2.16
C PHE A 102 4.01 3.63 -3.05
N ALA A 103 3.71 3.27 -4.30
CA ALA A 103 3.04 4.15 -5.25
C ALA A 103 1.62 4.51 -4.81
N LEU A 104 0.83 3.51 -4.37
CA LEU A 104 -0.57 3.71 -4.01
C LEU A 104 -0.72 4.49 -2.70
N VAL A 105 0.10 4.23 -1.69
CA VAL A 105 0.13 5.03 -0.46
C VAL A 105 0.51 6.47 -0.80
N TYR A 106 1.53 6.69 -1.64
CA TYR A 106 1.90 8.04 -2.09
C TYR A 106 0.71 8.78 -2.75
N CYS A 107 -0.04 8.10 -3.62
CA CYS A 107 -1.20 8.70 -4.29
C CYS A 107 -2.42 8.92 -3.38
N THR A 108 -2.62 8.08 -2.36
CA THR A 108 -3.87 8.05 -1.58
C THR A 108 -3.74 8.54 -0.14
N ALA A 109 -2.52 8.73 0.37
CA ALA A 109 -2.27 9.24 1.72
C ALA A 109 -2.99 10.55 2.00
N GLY A 110 -2.97 11.51 1.06
CA GLY A 110 -3.66 12.79 1.21
C GLY A 110 -5.18 12.74 1.06
N ILE A 111 -5.76 11.60 0.67
CA ILE A 111 -7.20 11.44 0.41
C ILE A 111 -7.85 10.54 1.47
N SER A 112 -7.33 9.33 1.67
CA SER A 112 -7.88 8.33 2.59
C SER A 112 -7.00 8.04 3.79
N GLY A 113 -5.73 8.46 3.76
CA GLY A 113 -4.68 7.98 4.65
C GLY A 113 -3.85 6.83 4.06
N GLY A 114 -4.26 6.30 2.90
CA GLY A 114 -3.52 5.28 2.16
C GLY A 114 -3.30 4.00 2.95
N HIS A 115 -4.38 3.34 3.36
CA HIS A 115 -4.27 2.12 4.16
C HIS A 115 -4.10 0.87 3.27
N ILE A 116 -4.95 0.72 2.24
CA ILE A 116 -4.96 -0.35 1.22
C ILE A 116 -4.98 -1.78 1.80
N ASN A 117 -5.15 -1.91 3.11
CA ASN A 117 -5.02 -3.15 3.86
C ASN A 117 -5.92 -3.14 5.10
N PRO A 118 -6.80 -4.16 5.27
CA PRO A 118 -7.67 -4.28 6.42
C PRO A 118 -6.94 -4.28 7.78
N ALA A 119 -5.77 -4.93 7.87
CA ALA A 119 -4.98 -5.00 9.10
C ALA A 119 -4.42 -3.62 9.48
N VAL A 120 -4.03 -2.80 8.50
CA VAL A 120 -3.57 -1.43 8.73
C VAL A 120 -4.73 -0.55 9.20
N SER A 121 -5.89 -0.62 8.55
CA SER A 121 -7.11 0.08 9.00
C SER A 121 -7.52 -0.32 10.42
N PHE A 122 -7.46 -1.60 10.73
CA PHE A 122 -7.78 -2.12 12.06
C PHE A 122 -6.77 -1.63 13.11
N ALA A 123 -5.47 -1.65 12.81
CA ALA A 123 -4.45 -1.13 13.71
C ALA A 123 -4.64 0.38 13.99
N MET A 124 -4.92 1.17 12.96
CA MET A 124 -5.20 2.61 13.11
C MET A 124 -6.46 2.88 13.94
N PHE A 125 -7.48 2.02 13.83
CA PHE A 125 -8.64 2.06 14.70
C PHE A 125 -8.28 1.77 16.16
N LEU A 126 -7.51 0.71 16.45
CA LEU A 126 -7.06 0.38 17.81
C LEU A 126 -6.23 1.50 18.44
N ALA A 127 -5.40 2.18 17.63
CA ALA A 127 -4.62 3.34 18.07
C ALA A 127 -5.44 4.64 18.21
N ARG A 128 -6.77 4.58 18.03
CA ARG A 128 -7.69 5.74 18.04
C ARG A 128 -7.29 6.84 17.06
N LYS A 129 -6.69 6.46 15.94
CA LYS A 129 -6.40 7.33 14.78
C LYS A 129 -7.52 7.28 13.73
N LEU A 130 -8.40 6.28 13.81
CA LEU A 130 -9.56 6.06 12.92
C LEU A 130 -10.83 5.75 13.74
N SER A 131 -12.00 6.22 13.31
CA SER A 131 -13.29 5.84 13.91
C SER A 131 -13.69 4.40 13.53
N LEU A 132 -14.58 3.76 14.29
CA LEU A 132 -15.06 2.41 13.96
C LEU A 132 -15.81 2.37 12.62
N ILE A 133 -16.65 3.38 12.36
CA ILE A 133 -17.46 3.45 11.14
C ILE A 133 -16.55 3.53 9.91
N ARG A 134 -15.55 4.42 9.96
CA ARG A 134 -14.57 4.56 8.88
C ARG A 134 -13.70 3.31 8.71
N ALA A 135 -13.30 2.67 9.81
CA ALA A 135 -12.53 1.42 9.76
C ALA A 135 -13.29 0.31 9.02
N LEU A 136 -14.55 0.07 9.39
CA LEU A 136 -15.39 -0.94 8.75
C LEU A 136 -15.66 -0.60 7.28
N TYR A 137 -15.91 0.68 6.98
CA TYR A 137 -16.10 1.13 5.61
C TYR A 137 -14.86 0.93 4.74
N TYR A 138 -13.66 1.23 5.26
CA TYR A 138 -12.40 0.99 4.55
C TYR A 138 -12.18 -0.50 4.32
N ILE A 139 -12.36 -1.35 5.33
CA ILE A 139 -12.20 -2.80 5.21
C ILE A 139 -13.13 -3.34 4.12
N LEU A 140 -14.39 -2.91 4.10
CA LEU A 140 -15.35 -3.29 3.07
C LEU A 140 -14.86 -2.88 1.67
N MET A 141 -14.46 -1.61 1.50
CA MET A 141 -14.00 -1.08 0.21
C MET A 141 -12.70 -1.75 -0.26
N GLN A 142 -11.77 -2.04 0.64
CA GLN A 142 -10.53 -2.75 0.36
C GLN A 142 -10.80 -4.18 -0.12
N CYS A 143 -11.67 -4.91 0.59
CA CYS A 143 -12.07 -6.27 0.19
C CYS A 143 -12.79 -6.27 -1.16
N LEU A 144 -13.73 -5.35 -1.40
CA LEU A 144 -14.41 -5.23 -2.69
C LEU A 144 -13.45 -4.89 -3.82
N GLY A 145 -12.52 -3.95 -3.59
CA GLY A 145 -11.48 -3.60 -4.56
C GLY A 145 -10.59 -4.79 -4.90
N ALA A 146 -10.12 -5.51 -3.88
CA ALA A 146 -9.31 -6.71 -4.03
C ALA A 146 -10.03 -7.81 -4.83
N ILE A 147 -11.32 -8.06 -4.55
CA ILE A 147 -12.15 -9.01 -5.30
C ILE A 147 -12.25 -8.59 -6.77
N CYS A 148 -12.53 -7.31 -7.06
CA CYS A 148 -12.60 -6.81 -8.43
C CYS A 148 -11.25 -6.92 -9.15
N GLY A 149 -10.13 -6.66 -8.47
CA GLY A 149 -8.79 -6.78 -9.03
C GLY A 149 -8.46 -8.22 -9.42
N ALA A 150 -8.73 -9.17 -8.52
CA ALA A 150 -8.59 -10.60 -8.77
C ALA A 150 -9.49 -11.10 -9.90
N ALA A 151 -10.75 -10.65 -9.91
CA ALA A 151 -11.72 -11.00 -10.95
C ALA A 151 -11.26 -10.52 -12.33
N MET A 152 -10.67 -9.32 -12.43
CA MET A 152 -10.13 -8.79 -13.68
C MET A 152 -8.99 -9.65 -14.23
N VAL A 153 -8.08 -10.11 -13.37
CA VAL A 153 -7.01 -11.04 -13.77
C VAL A 153 -7.60 -12.38 -14.24
N LYS A 154 -8.59 -12.91 -13.53
CA LYS A 154 -9.31 -14.13 -13.93
C LYS A 154 -10.00 -13.96 -15.28
N CYS A 155 -10.59 -12.80 -15.57
CA CYS A 155 -11.23 -12.53 -16.87
C CYS A 155 -10.24 -12.59 -18.03
N PHE A 156 -9.03 -12.06 -17.87
CA PHE A 156 -8.02 -12.07 -18.93
C PHE A 156 -7.31 -13.41 -19.11
N GLN A 157 -7.17 -14.20 -18.04
CA GLN A 157 -6.38 -15.44 -18.07
C GLN A 157 -7.08 -16.60 -17.35
N LYS A 158 -8.37 -16.83 -17.63
CA LYS A 158 -9.24 -17.77 -16.88
C LYS A 158 -8.63 -19.15 -16.65
N SER A 159 -8.20 -19.84 -17.71
CA SER A 159 -7.66 -21.20 -17.60
C SER A 159 -6.38 -21.24 -16.76
N GLN A 160 -5.46 -20.31 -17.02
CA GLN A 160 -4.21 -20.17 -16.27
C GLN A 160 -4.49 -19.88 -14.79
N TYR A 161 -5.40 -18.95 -14.51
CA TYR A 161 -5.81 -18.55 -13.18
C TYR A 161 -6.30 -19.73 -12.34
N GLU A 162 -7.18 -20.56 -12.92
CA GLU A 162 -7.74 -21.73 -12.22
C GLU A 162 -6.70 -22.84 -12.01
N MET A 163 -5.79 -23.05 -12.97
CA MET A 163 -4.74 -24.08 -12.86
C MET A 163 -3.61 -23.71 -11.88
N LEU A 164 -3.26 -22.42 -11.79
CA LEU A 164 -2.10 -21.94 -11.01
C LEU A 164 -2.48 -21.43 -9.62
N GLY A 165 -3.71 -21.70 -9.15
CA GLY A 165 -4.18 -21.28 -7.83
C GLY A 165 -4.48 -19.79 -7.71
N GLY A 166 -4.54 -19.07 -8.84
CA GLY A 166 -5.04 -17.70 -8.92
C GLY A 166 -4.31 -16.69 -8.04
N GLY A 167 -3.04 -16.92 -7.70
CA GLY A 167 -2.27 -16.03 -6.81
C GLY A 167 -2.75 -16.03 -5.35
N ALA A 168 -3.49 -17.05 -4.91
CA ALA A 168 -3.97 -17.17 -3.54
C ALA A 168 -2.85 -17.58 -2.57
N ASN A 169 -2.89 -17.02 -1.35
CA ASN A 169 -1.99 -17.41 -0.28
C ASN A 169 -2.40 -18.78 0.28
N VAL A 170 -1.46 -19.73 0.31
CA VAL A 170 -1.64 -21.07 0.87
C VAL A 170 -0.40 -21.47 1.68
N VAL A 171 -0.58 -22.37 2.65
CA VAL A 171 0.54 -22.96 3.38
C VAL A 171 1.34 -23.84 2.42
N ALA A 172 2.61 -23.50 2.21
CA ALA A 172 3.48 -24.27 1.34
C ALA A 172 3.78 -25.66 1.93
N ASN A 173 3.97 -26.65 1.06
CA ASN A 173 4.34 -28.00 1.47
C ASN A 173 5.63 -27.98 2.30
N GLY A 174 5.64 -28.71 3.41
CA GLY A 174 6.77 -28.76 4.34
C GLY A 174 6.68 -27.78 5.52
N TYR A 175 5.65 -26.93 5.57
CA TYR A 175 5.38 -26.04 6.71
C TYR A 175 4.08 -26.42 7.42
N THR A 176 4.05 -26.23 8.74
CA THR A 176 2.84 -26.39 9.53
C THR A 176 2.00 -25.12 9.51
N ARG A 177 0.71 -25.23 9.88
CA ARG A 177 -0.17 -24.07 10.03
C ARG A 177 0.33 -23.08 11.10
N VAL A 178 1.04 -23.59 12.11
CA VAL A 178 1.61 -22.76 13.18
C VAL A 178 2.78 -21.93 12.64
N ASP A 179 3.64 -22.52 11.80
CA ASP A 179 4.76 -21.81 11.17
C ASP A 179 4.24 -20.67 10.29
N SER A 180 3.23 -20.94 9.45
CA SER A 180 2.63 -19.91 8.61
C SER A 180 1.90 -18.82 9.41
N LEU A 181 1.18 -19.19 10.48
CA LEU A 181 0.56 -18.21 11.37
C LEU A 181 1.60 -17.31 12.04
N GLY A 182 2.70 -17.88 12.53
CA GLY A 182 3.80 -17.12 13.12
C GLY A 182 4.44 -16.15 12.11
N ALA A 183 4.65 -16.60 10.87
CA ALA A 183 5.17 -15.76 9.80
C ALA A 183 4.24 -14.59 9.45
N GLU A 184 2.93 -14.83 9.33
CA GLU A 184 1.93 -13.80 9.03
C GLU A 184 1.81 -12.77 10.17
N ILE A 185 1.86 -13.21 11.44
CA ILE A 185 1.87 -12.31 12.60
C ILE A 185 3.11 -11.42 12.58
N LEU A 186 4.30 -11.99 12.39
CA LEU A 186 5.56 -11.25 12.38
C LEU A 186 5.62 -10.28 11.18
N GLY A 187 5.23 -10.72 10.00
CA GLY A 187 5.17 -9.89 8.80
C GLY A 187 4.21 -8.72 8.94
N THR A 188 3.01 -8.97 9.49
CA THR A 188 2.02 -7.92 9.75
C THR A 188 2.50 -6.96 10.83
N PHE A 189 3.17 -7.45 11.87
CA PHE A 189 3.78 -6.61 12.90
C PHE A 189 4.79 -5.64 12.29
N ILE A 190 5.70 -6.12 11.45
CA ILE A 190 6.70 -5.27 10.77
C ILE A 190 6.01 -4.22 9.89
N LEU A 191 5.01 -4.62 9.11
CA LEU A 191 4.22 -3.71 8.28
C LEU A 191 3.56 -2.61 9.11
N VAL A 192 2.79 -2.98 10.13
CA VAL A 192 2.02 -2.05 10.96
C VAL A 192 2.93 -1.15 11.80
N TYR A 193 4.02 -1.70 12.35
CA TYR A 193 5.05 -0.92 13.05
C TYR A 193 5.67 0.15 12.13
N THR A 194 5.92 -0.21 10.87
CA THR A 194 6.44 0.73 9.87
C THR A 194 5.43 1.83 9.55
N VAL A 195 4.14 1.49 9.42
CA VAL A 195 3.06 2.48 9.23
C VAL A 195 2.97 3.46 10.41
N PHE A 196 2.98 2.96 11.65
CA PHE A 196 2.99 3.84 12.83
C PHE A 196 4.25 4.71 12.87
N SER A 197 5.41 4.14 12.55
CA SER A 197 6.66 4.90 12.49
C SER A 197 6.66 5.99 11.41
N ALA A 198 6.02 5.73 10.27
CA ALA A 198 5.92 6.69 9.16
C ALA A 198 4.87 7.79 9.41
N THR A 199 3.91 7.54 10.31
CA THR A 199 2.84 8.50 10.66
C THR A 199 3.11 9.25 11.97
N ASP A 200 4.17 8.91 12.70
CA ASP A 200 4.58 9.58 13.94
C ASP A 200 5.22 10.94 13.68
N ALA A 201 4.43 12.00 13.85
CA ALA A 201 4.84 13.39 13.64
C ALA A 201 5.85 13.92 14.68
N LYS A 202 6.10 13.21 15.79
CA LYS A 202 7.17 13.57 16.75
C LYS A 202 8.55 13.14 16.27
N ARG A 203 8.63 12.27 15.27
CA ARG A 203 9.89 11.93 14.62
C ARG A 203 10.19 13.01 13.59
N HIS A 204 11.13 13.88 13.91
CA HIS A 204 11.81 14.69 12.91
C HIS A 204 12.56 13.76 11.94
N ALA A 205 11.87 13.28 10.90
CA ALA A 205 12.56 12.84 9.70
C ALA A 205 13.18 14.10 9.08
N ARG A 206 14.43 14.36 9.47
CA ARG A 206 15.26 15.47 9.01
C ARG A 206 15.18 15.61 7.50
N ASP A 207 15.01 16.88 7.09
CA ASP A 207 15.28 17.45 5.78
C ASP A 207 14.42 16.98 4.60
N SER A 208 13.71 17.94 4.01
CA SER A 208 12.91 17.87 2.78
C SER A 208 13.67 17.41 1.51
N HIS A 209 14.92 16.96 1.64
CA HIS A 209 15.74 16.37 0.58
C HIS A 209 15.64 14.83 0.50
N VAL A 210 14.87 14.17 1.36
CA VAL A 210 14.72 12.69 1.38
C VAL A 210 13.77 12.07 0.31
N PRO A 211 12.81 12.78 -0.34
CA PRO A 211 11.88 12.13 -1.28
C PRO A 211 12.56 11.46 -2.48
N TRP A 212 13.63 12.05 -3.03
CA TRP A 212 14.32 11.47 -4.19
C TRP A 212 15.20 10.28 -3.81
N ILE A 213 15.84 10.28 -2.63
CA ILE A 213 16.67 9.17 -2.16
C ILE A 213 15.85 7.89 -1.93
N PHE A 214 14.59 8.02 -1.51
CA PHE A 214 13.71 6.88 -1.31
C PHE A 214 13.17 6.28 -2.61
N CYS A 215 13.13 7.05 -3.71
CA CYS A 215 12.80 6.55 -5.05
C CYS A 215 14.05 6.05 -5.79
N VAL A 216 15.14 6.82 -5.72
CA VAL A 216 16.39 6.57 -6.43
C VAL A 216 17.15 5.41 -5.81
N GLY A 217 17.17 5.25 -4.47
CA GLY A 217 17.85 4.11 -3.83
C GLY A 217 17.30 2.74 -4.27
N PRO A 218 15.99 2.49 -4.17
CA PRO A 218 15.35 1.27 -4.68
C PRO A 218 15.51 1.07 -6.19
N LEU A 219 15.34 2.12 -7.00
CA LEU A 219 15.45 2.04 -8.47
C LEU A 219 16.89 1.84 -8.93
N VAL A 220 17.87 2.52 -8.31
CA VAL A 220 19.30 2.34 -8.58
C VAL A 220 19.78 1.00 -8.03
N GLY A 221 19.30 0.57 -6.87
CA GLY A 221 19.58 -0.77 -6.33
C GLY A 221 19.06 -1.88 -7.24
N ALA A 222 17.83 -1.74 -7.76
CA ALA A 222 17.27 -2.66 -8.74
C ALA A 222 18.03 -2.63 -10.07
N ALA A 223 18.43 -1.46 -10.56
CA ALA A 223 19.24 -1.31 -11.77
C ALA A 223 20.63 -1.92 -11.62
N LEU A 224 21.31 -1.69 -10.49
CA LEU A 224 22.63 -2.26 -10.19
C LEU A 224 22.57 -3.78 -10.02
N ALA A 225 21.54 -4.30 -9.36
CA ALA A 225 21.32 -5.74 -9.24
C ALA A 225 21.05 -6.39 -10.60
N ALA A 226 20.25 -5.75 -11.46
CA ALA A 226 20.02 -6.20 -12.82
C ALA A 226 21.28 -6.16 -13.68
N LEU A 227 22.09 -5.10 -13.55
CA LEU A 227 23.37 -4.94 -14.26
C LEU A 227 24.40 -5.99 -13.80
N TYR A 228 24.51 -6.22 -12.50
CA TYR A 228 25.36 -7.26 -11.91
C TYR A 228 24.97 -8.65 -12.42
N HIS A 229 23.66 -8.95 -12.46
CA HIS A 229 23.18 -10.22 -13.01
C HIS A 229 23.49 -10.36 -14.52
N GLN A 230 23.41 -9.28 -15.30
CA GLN A 230 23.74 -9.32 -16.73
C GLN A 230 25.24 -9.48 -17.00
N ILE A 231 26.09 -8.78 -16.23
CA ILE A 231 27.54 -8.71 -16.48
C ILE A 231 28.28 -9.86 -15.79
N VAL A 232 27.97 -10.16 -14.54
CA VAL A 232 28.76 -11.12 -13.74
C VAL A 232 28.19 -12.53 -13.83
N LEU A 233 26.86 -12.68 -13.77
CA LEU A 233 26.23 -14.00 -13.77
C LEU A 233 25.94 -14.53 -15.18
N ARG A 234 25.71 -13.66 -16.18
CA ARG A 234 25.47 -14.07 -17.57
C ARG A 234 26.67 -13.93 -18.51
N ALA A 235 27.67 -13.10 -18.21
CA ALA A 235 28.77 -12.83 -19.14
C ALA A 235 30.14 -13.37 -18.66
N ILE A 236 30.23 -14.68 -18.35
CA ILE A 236 31.49 -15.42 -18.52
C ILE A 236 31.17 -16.83 -19.04
N PRO A 237 31.12 -17.07 -20.37
CA PRO A 237 31.41 -18.38 -20.89
C PRO A 237 32.91 -18.60 -20.72
N PHE A 238 33.31 -19.36 -19.70
CA PHE A 238 34.67 -19.86 -19.60
C PHE A 238 34.91 -20.73 -20.83
N LYS A 239 35.51 -20.14 -21.86
CA LYS A 239 35.95 -20.85 -23.05
C LYS A 239 37.10 -21.74 -22.60
N SER A 240 36.80 -23.00 -22.27
CA SER A 240 37.82 -24.03 -22.10
C SER A 240 38.51 -24.20 -23.45
N ARG A 241 39.67 -23.58 -23.61
CA ARG A 241 40.61 -23.93 -24.66
C ARG A 241 41.58 -24.94 -24.05
N ILE A 242 41.68 -26.08 -24.75
CA ILE A 242 42.55 -27.25 -24.57
C ILE A 242 43.86 -26.94 -23.86
#